data_AF-A0A382BGT9-F1
#
_entry.id   AF-A0A382BGT9-F1
#
_cell.length_a   1.000
_cell.length_b   1.000
_cell.length_c   1.000
_cell.angle_alpha   90.00
_cell.angle_beta   90.00
_cell.angle_gamma   90.00
#
_symmetry.space_group_name_H-M   'P 1'
#
loop_
_entity.id
_entity.type
_entity.pdbx_description
1 polymer ?
#
loop_
_entity_poly.entity_id
_entity_poly.type
_entity_poly.pdbx_seq_one_letter_code
_entity_poly.pdbx_strand_id
1 'polypeptide(L)'
;VKFLKLSFYILNLILFIFYLFPGSILGCFLYNDCNIQPQLTRDFIIFSSNHVYVFIIFSFIGILSFKEYLKKISYYLFSVSVFLELMHIIVPNRGFEVADLLGNVLGVVLSLILYKLFSLRRSK
;
A
#
# COMPACT_ATOMS: atom_id res chain seq x y z
N VAL A 1 0.54 -19.97 8.30
CA VAL A 1 0.69 -19.76 6.83
C VAL A 1 -0.66 -19.57 6.14
N LYS A 2 -1.65 -20.47 6.30
CA LYS A 2 -2.98 -20.32 5.67
C LYS A 2 -3.70 -19.02 6.04
N PHE A 3 -3.70 -18.67 7.34
CA PHE A 3 -4.28 -17.41 7.82
C PHE A 3 -3.64 -16.17 7.19
N LEU A 4 -2.30 -16.06 7.20
CA LEU A 4 -1.59 -14.93 6.60
C LEU A 4 -1.92 -14.74 5.11
N LYS A 5 -1.94 -15.83 4.33
CA LYS A 5 -2.32 -15.78 2.90
C LYS A 5 -3.75 -15.28 2.71
N LEU A 6 -4.70 -15.75 3.54
CA LEU A 6 -6.08 -15.27 3.51
C LEU A 6 -6.14 -13.77 3.86
N SER A 7 -5.45 -13.34 4.92
CA SER A 7 -5.35 -11.92 5.29
C SER A 7 -4.79 -11.08 4.15
N PHE A 8 -3.76 -11.56 3.46
CA PHE A 8 -3.19 -10.84 2.32
C PHE A 8 -4.19 -10.70 1.17
N TYR A 9 -4.93 -11.75 0.82
CA TYR A 9 -5.94 -11.65 -0.24
C TYR A 9 -7.07 -10.69 0.11
N ILE A 10 -7.53 -10.70 1.36
CA ILE A 10 -8.53 -9.75 1.87
C ILE A 10 -7.98 -8.32 1.81
N LEU A 11 -6.76 -8.10 2.30
CA LEU A 11 -6.12 -6.77 2.25
C LEU A 11 -5.90 -6.30 0.83
N ASN A 12 -5.56 -7.20 -0.10
CA ASN A 12 -5.42 -6.86 -1.51
C ASN A 12 -6.74 -6.40 -2.11
N LEU A 13 -7.84 -7.10 -1.81
CA LEU A 13 -9.17 -6.68 -2.24
C LEU A 13 -9.54 -5.31 -1.65
N ILE A 14 -9.34 -5.13 -0.35
CA ILE A 14 -9.62 -3.85 0.34
C ILE A 14 -8.77 -2.72 -0.26
N LEU A 15 -7.48 -2.95 -0.51
CA LEU A 15 -6.59 -1.99 -1.12
C LEU A 15 -7.14 -1.52 -2.47
N PHE A 16 -7.52 -2.44 -3.35
CA PHE A 16 -8.07 -2.08 -4.66
C PHE A 16 -9.37 -1.31 -4.56
N ILE A 17 -10.28 -1.69 -3.65
CA ILE A 17 -11.55 -0.99 -3.43
C ILE A 17 -11.28 0.46 -3.00
N PHE A 18 -10.40 0.67 -2.02
CA PHE A 18 -10.13 2.01 -1.49
C PHE A 18 -9.35 2.87 -2.48
N TYR A 19 -8.37 2.28 -3.18
CA TYR A 19 -7.48 3.02 -4.07
C TYR A 19 -8.17 3.42 -5.37
N LEU A 20 -9.10 2.61 -5.90
CA LEU A 20 -9.78 2.86 -7.17
C LEU A 20 -11.15 3.53 -7.00
N PHE A 21 -11.56 3.86 -5.78
CA PHE A 21 -12.79 4.59 -5.55
C PHE A 21 -12.65 6.07 -5.95
N PRO A 22 -13.63 6.65 -6.68
CA PRO A 22 -13.61 8.07 -7.06
C PRO A 22 -13.89 8.95 -5.84
N GLY A 23 -12.83 9.54 -5.26
CA GLY A 23 -12.86 10.22 -3.96
C GLY A 23 -12.51 9.28 -2.79
N SER A 24 -12.83 9.67 -1.56
CA SER A 24 -12.45 8.97 -0.33
C SER A 24 -13.67 8.33 0.34
N ILE A 25 -13.71 6.99 0.39
CA ILE A 25 -14.77 6.24 1.10
C ILE A 25 -14.87 6.68 2.56
N LEU A 26 -13.72 6.80 3.23
CA LEU A 26 -13.67 7.25 4.63
C LEU A 26 -14.04 8.72 4.77
N GLY A 27 -13.73 9.55 3.77
CA GLY A 27 -14.16 10.94 3.71
C GLY A 27 -15.68 11.06 3.71
N CYS A 28 -16.32 10.31 2.80
CA CYS A 28 -17.78 10.23 2.72
C CYS A 28 -18.38 9.80 4.07
N PHE A 29 -17.80 8.78 4.70
CA PHE A 29 -18.35 8.20 5.92
C PHE A 29 -18.11 9.06 7.18
N LEU A 30 -16.91 9.64 7.33
CA LEU A 30 -16.50 10.36 8.55
C LEU A 30 -16.85 11.85 8.50
N TYR A 31 -16.79 12.47 7.32
CA TYR A 31 -16.93 13.92 7.16
C TYR A 31 -18.14 14.32 6.32
N ASN A 32 -18.92 13.35 5.82
CA ASN A 32 -19.99 13.58 4.84
C ASN A 32 -19.50 14.33 3.58
N ASP A 33 -18.21 14.20 3.27
CA ASP A 33 -17.55 14.80 2.12
C ASP A 33 -16.51 13.84 1.54
N CYS A 34 -16.82 13.32 0.36
CA CYS A 34 -15.98 12.37 -0.36
C CYS A 34 -14.68 12.99 -0.90
N ASN A 35 -14.52 14.31 -0.90
CA ASN A 35 -13.29 14.97 -1.34
C ASN A 35 -12.22 15.00 -0.23
N ILE A 36 -12.61 14.77 1.02
CA ILE A 36 -11.68 14.77 2.15
C ILE A 36 -11.03 13.40 2.29
N GLN A 37 -9.73 13.31 2.06
CA GLN A 37 -8.93 12.12 2.38
C GLN A 37 -8.48 12.21 3.86
N PRO A 38 -8.96 11.33 4.76
CA PRO A 38 -8.47 11.35 6.14
C PRO A 38 -6.98 11.03 6.18
N GLN A 39 -6.22 11.84 6.91
CA GLN A 39 -4.78 11.66 7.07
C GLN A 39 -4.42 11.26 8.50
N LEU A 40 -3.58 10.24 8.65
CA LEU A 40 -3.03 9.85 9.95
C LEU A 40 -1.96 10.85 10.40
N THR A 41 -1.12 11.26 9.46
CA THR A 41 -0.11 12.31 9.65
C THR A 41 -0.06 13.16 8.39
N ARG A 42 0.44 14.40 8.50
CA ARG A 42 0.62 15.28 7.34
C ARG A 42 1.60 14.67 6.35
N ASP A 43 1.39 14.95 5.07
CA ASP A 43 2.31 14.54 4.01
C ASP A 43 3.67 15.22 4.15
N PHE A 44 4.69 14.54 3.60
CA PHE A 44 6.01 15.11 3.45
C PHE A 44 6.12 15.79 2.10
N ILE A 45 7.10 16.70 1.96
CA ILE A 45 7.33 17.47 0.71
C ILE A 45 7.45 16.56 -0.53
N ILE A 46 7.98 15.34 -0.35
CA ILE A 46 8.37 14.45 -1.45
C ILE A 46 7.41 13.25 -1.59
N PHE A 47 6.64 12.89 -0.57
CA PHE A 47 5.79 11.69 -0.60
C PHE A 47 4.59 11.79 0.35
N SER A 48 3.50 11.09 0.01
CA SER A 48 2.35 10.98 0.93
C SER A 48 2.61 9.99 2.06
N SER A 49 2.39 10.44 3.29
CA SER A 49 2.63 9.65 4.51
C SER A 49 1.65 8.48 4.63
N ASN A 50 0.37 8.72 4.33
CA ASN A 50 -0.67 7.70 4.32
C ASN A 50 -0.35 6.55 3.36
N HIS A 51 0.13 6.89 2.16
CA HIS A 51 0.50 5.92 1.14
C HIS A 51 1.66 5.04 1.61
N VAL A 52 2.67 5.64 2.24
CA VAL A 52 3.75 4.88 2.90
C VAL A 52 3.18 3.91 3.94
N TYR A 53 2.30 4.36 4.84
CA TYR A 53 1.77 3.50 5.89
C TYR A 53 0.95 2.32 5.36
N VAL A 54 0.06 2.60 4.40
CA VAL A 54 -0.77 1.56 3.76
C VAL A 54 0.12 0.52 3.08
N PHE A 55 1.10 0.97 2.28
CA PHE A 55 1.98 0.06 1.57
C PHE A 55 3.00 -0.64 2.48
N ILE A 56 3.39 -0.08 3.62
CA ILE A 56 4.18 -0.80 4.63
C ILE A 56 3.39 -2.01 5.10
N ILE A 57 2.17 -1.80 5.62
CA ILE A 57 1.35 -2.86 6.21
C ILE A 57 1.01 -3.91 5.16
N PHE A 58 0.51 -3.48 4.00
CA PHE A 58 0.15 -4.35 2.89
C PHE A 58 1.33 -5.21 2.42
N SER A 59 2.48 -4.58 2.16
CA SER A 59 3.67 -5.27 1.64
C SER A 59 4.27 -6.21 2.67
N PHE A 60 4.31 -5.80 3.95
CA PHE A 60 4.87 -6.62 5.01
C PHE A 60 4.06 -7.91 5.19
N ILE A 61 2.73 -7.82 5.19
CA ILE A 61 1.85 -8.98 5.26
C ILE A 61 2.00 -9.86 4.01
N GLY A 62 2.12 -9.28 2.82
CA GLY A 62 2.38 -10.02 1.58
C GLY A 62 3.69 -10.81 1.63
N ILE A 63 4.78 -10.14 2.02
CA ILE A 63 6.11 -10.75 2.17
C ILE A 63 6.07 -11.91 3.16
N LEU A 64 5.46 -11.74 4.34
CA LEU A 64 5.34 -12.80 5.33
C LEU A 64 4.50 -13.98 4.84
N SER A 65 3.47 -13.72 4.03
CA SER A 65 2.56 -14.72 3.48
C SER A 65 3.21 -15.61 2.41
N PHE A 66 4.12 -15.04 1.63
CA PHE A 66 4.77 -15.69 0.47
C PHE A 66 6.30 -15.66 0.57
N LYS A 67 6.85 -15.74 1.78
CA LYS A 67 8.30 -15.69 2.04
C LYS A 67 9.13 -16.71 1.25
N GLU A 68 8.56 -17.88 0.97
CA GLU A 68 9.17 -18.95 0.15
C GLU A 68 9.31 -18.53 -1.33
N TYR A 69 8.50 -17.58 -1.77
CA TYR A 69 8.47 -17.03 -3.13
C TYR A 69 8.81 -15.54 -3.13
N LEU A 70 9.76 -15.12 -2.27
CA LEU A 70 10.09 -13.71 -2.01
C LEU A 70 10.21 -12.87 -3.29
N LYS A 71 10.96 -13.34 -4.29
CA LYS A 71 11.14 -12.62 -5.56
C LYS A 71 9.81 -12.35 -6.29
N LYS A 72 8.93 -13.35 -6.35
CA LYS A 72 7.64 -13.23 -7.04
C LYS A 72 6.71 -12.26 -6.30
N ILE A 73 6.64 -12.37 -4.97
CA ILE A 73 5.80 -11.47 -4.17
C ILE A 73 6.34 -10.03 -4.18
N SER A 74 7.66 -9.82 -4.14
CA SER A 74 8.25 -8.48 -4.27
C SER A 74 7.92 -7.83 -5.61
N TYR A 75 8.03 -8.59 -6.71
CA TYR A 75 7.64 -8.10 -8.04
C TYR A 75 6.16 -7.72 -8.09
N TYR A 76 5.30 -8.58 -7.53
CA TYR A 76 3.86 -8.30 -7.44
C TYR A 76 3.57 -7.01 -6.65
N LEU A 77 4.14 -6.86 -5.46
CA LEU A 77 3.91 -5.69 -4.59
C LEU A 77 4.38 -4.40 -5.26
N PHE A 78 5.55 -4.42 -5.90
CA PHE A 78 6.05 -3.28 -6.67
C PHE A 78 5.17 -2.97 -7.90
N SER A 79 4.70 -4.01 -8.59
CA SER A 79 3.79 -3.82 -9.74
C SER A 79 2.48 -3.18 -9.29
N VAL A 80 1.91 -3.65 -8.17
CA VAL A 80 0.68 -3.08 -7.58
C VAL A 80 0.90 -1.64 -7.14
N SER A 81 2.04 -1.30 -6.51
CA SER A 81 2.33 0.07 -6.06
C SER A 81 2.37 1.09 -7.18
N VAL A 82 2.84 0.68 -8.36
CA VAL A 82 2.86 1.52 -9.56
C VAL A 82 1.51 1.49 -10.28
N PHE A 83 0.95 0.30 -10.49
CA PHE A 83 -0.29 0.12 -11.24
C PHE A 83 -1.45 0.92 -10.65
N LEU A 84 -1.63 0.87 -9.32
CA LEU A 84 -2.77 1.52 -8.67
C LEU A 84 -2.73 3.05 -8.85
N GLU A 85 -1.56 3.65 -8.80
CA GLU A 85 -1.38 5.09 -9.04
C GLU A 85 -1.60 5.45 -10.51
N LEU A 86 -1.11 4.62 -11.45
CA LEU A 86 -1.39 4.82 -12.87
C LEU A 86 -2.88 4.75 -13.20
N MET A 87 -3.67 3.95 -12.46
CA MET A 87 -5.12 3.89 -12.67
C MET A 87 -5.83 5.19 -12.30
N HIS A 88 -5.26 6.04 -11.45
CA HIS A 88 -5.83 7.35 -11.12
C HIS A 88 -5.90 8.31 -12.31
N ILE A 89 -5.19 8.03 -13.40
CA ILE A 89 -5.34 8.76 -14.67
C ILE A 89 -6.74 8.58 -15.25
N ILE A 90 -7.39 7.44 -15.01
CA ILE A 90 -8.66 7.04 -15.62
C ILE A 90 -9.82 7.16 -14.62
N VAL A 91 -9.55 7.03 -13.32
CA VAL A 91 -10.57 7.10 -12.27
C VAL A 91 -11.06 8.55 -12.12
N PRO A 92 -12.37 8.83 -12.23
CA PRO A 92 -12.90 10.18 -12.09
C PRO A 92 -12.71 10.71 -10.66
N ASN A 93 -12.56 12.02 -10.50
CA ASN A 93 -12.32 12.69 -9.21
C ASN A 93 -11.06 12.18 -8.47
N ARG A 94 -10.16 11.51 -9.20
CA ARG A 94 -8.81 11.17 -8.79
C ARG A 94 -7.84 11.75 -9.81
N GLY A 95 -6.63 12.05 -9.37
CA GLY A 95 -5.55 12.51 -10.23
C GLY A 95 -4.31 11.70 -9.90
N PHE A 96 -3.45 11.50 -10.90
CA PHE A 96 -2.13 10.93 -10.67
C PHE A 96 -1.28 11.90 -9.86
N GLU A 97 -0.71 11.43 -8.76
CA GLU A 97 0.14 12.18 -7.87
C GLU A 97 1.51 11.50 -7.71
N VAL A 98 2.57 12.22 -8.07
CA VAL A 98 3.95 11.70 -7.94
C VAL A 98 4.29 11.40 -6.48
N ALA A 99 3.78 12.21 -5.54
CA ALA A 99 4.00 12.01 -4.12
C ALA A 99 3.37 10.70 -3.62
N ASP A 100 2.21 10.31 -4.15
CA ASP A 100 1.51 9.07 -3.83
C ASP A 100 2.25 7.87 -4.41
N LEU A 101 2.71 7.95 -5.67
CA LEU A 101 3.56 6.93 -6.28
C LEU A 101 4.81 6.65 -5.43
N LEU A 102 5.50 7.73 -5.03
CA LEU A 102 6.69 7.65 -4.20
C LEU A 102 6.37 7.06 -2.83
N GLY A 103 5.24 7.45 -2.23
CA GLY A 103 4.77 6.89 -0.97
C GLY A 103 4.53 5.38 -1.05
N ASN A 104 3.84 4.92 -2.11
CA ASN A 104 3.57 3.50 -2.32
C ASN A 104 4.86 2.69 -2.45
N VAL A 105 5.76 3.13 -3.35
CA VAL A 105 7.03 2.43 -3.62
C VAL A 105 7.92 2.43 -2.39
N LEU A 106 8.01 3.56 -1.67
CA LEU A 106 8.76 3.65 -0.42
C LEU A 106 8.22 2.67 0.62
N GLY A 107 6.90 2.54 0.75
CA GLY A 107 6.28 1.57 1.65
C GLY A 107 6.67 0.12 1.33
N VAL A 108 6.70 -0.26 0.05
CA VAL A 108 7.17 -1.59 -0.38
C VAL A 108 8.64 -1.80 -0.02
N VAL A 109 9.51 -0.84 -0.33
CA VAL A 109 10.96 -0.91 -0.06
C VAL A 109 11.23 -1.03 1.44
N LEU A 110 10.58 -0.21 2.26
CA LEU A 110 10.73 -0.26 3.72
C LEU A 110 10.31 -1.63 4.27
N SER A 111 9.21 -2.20 3.79
CA SER A 111 8.78 -3.54 4.21
C SER A 111 9.77 -4.65 3.85
N LEU A 112 10.45 -4.55 2.69
CA LEU A 112 11.52 -5.48 2.33
C LEU A 112 12.75 -5.34 3.24
N ILE A 113 13.13 -4.11 3.58
CA ILE A 113 14.22 -3.83 4.52
C ILE A 113 13.88 -4.42 5.90
N LEU A 114 12.68 -4.14 6.41
CA LEU A 114 12.21 -4.66 7.70
C LEU A 114 12.21 -6.19 7.74
N TYR A 115 11.71 -6.84 6.69
CA TYR A 115 11.73 -8.30 6.58
C TYR A 115 13.16 -8.85 6.61
N LYS A 116 14.08 -8.24 5.87
CA LYS A 116 15.48 -8.68 5.82
C LYS A 116 16.18 -8.52 7.17
N LEU A 117 15.96 -7.40 7.86
CA LEU A 117 16.48 -7.19 9.22
C LEU A 117 15.96 -8.23 10.21
N PHE A 118 14.64 -8.50 10.17
CA PHE A 118 14.02 -9.53 11.01
C PHE A 118 14.58 -10.93 10.72
N SER A 119 14.75 -11.28 9.44
CA SER A 119 15.29 -12.58 9.02
C SER A 119 16.76 -12.74 9.41
N LEU A 120 17.58 -11.69 9.30
CA LEU A 120 18.99 -11.71 9.69
C LEU A 120 19.15 -11.94 11.19
N ARG A 121 18.34 -11.27 12.02
CA ARG A 121 18.36 -11.44 13.48
C ARG A 121 18.06 -12.87 13.91
N ARG A 122 17.21 -13.59 13.18
CA ARG A 122 16.82 -14.98 13.50
C ARG A 122 17.85 -16.03 13.05
N SER A 123 18.78 -15.64 12.18
CA SER A 123 19.85 -16.51 11.69
C SER A 123 21.12 -16.45 12.55
N LYS A 124 21.20 -15.49 13.48
CA LYS A 124 22.22 -15.42 14.54
C LYS A 124 21.65 -16.04 15.81
#